data_AF-G1XDP0-F1
#
_entry.id   AF-G1XDP0-F1
#
_cell.length_a   1.000
_cell.length_b   1.000
_cell.length_c   1.000
_cell.angle_alpha   90.00
_cell.angle_beta   90.00
_cell.angle_gamma   90.00
#
_symmetry.space_group_name_H-M   'P 1'
#
loop_
_entity.id
_entity.type
_entity.pdbx_description
1 polymer ?
#
loop_
_entity_poly.entity_id
_entity_poly.type
_entity_poly.pdbx_seq_one_letter_code
_entity_poly.pdbx_strand_id
1 'polypeptide(L)'
;MHMNQSSLDIAIKNGDFFNLSTGDCLQLLKQEYAVELDWLKTAYSVPGPTSERFNTLSPSLHLYDTEFDEVNRTLVSVLSLRWIYNKDYDTFVSHQVPHIKLTRESFNWISTFFHNRIDDSSSDDIYSLITSIIINDLGKSESLITEFQRVTNINISKLNHDMILYQVVNKYPHLVPSISKLPPPRKADLILGIQLGAEFNFGQLA
;
A
#
# COMPACT_ATOMS: atom_id res chain seq x y z
N MET A 1 -25.47 -3.79 11.46
CA MET A 1 -25.34 -4.06 10.01
C MET A 1 -24.11 -4.94 9.87
N HIS A 2 -24.27 -6.24 9.60
CA HIS A 2 -23.15 -7.16 9.49
C HIS A 2 -22.34 -6.80 8.23
N MET A 3 -21.12 -6.29 8.40
CA MET A 3 -20.17 -6.21 7.30
C MET A 3 -19.85 -7.65 6.88
N ASN A 4 -20.07 -8.00 5.61
CA ASN A 4 -19.53 -9.23 5.05
C ASN A 4 -18.00 -9.18 5.20
N GLN A 5 -17.45 -10.11 5.98
CA GLN A 5 -16.01 -10.23 6.16
C GLN A 5 -15.37 -10.60 4.82
N SER A 6 -14.36 -9.84 4.38
CA SER A 6 -13.62 -10.17 3.17
C SER A 6 -12.65 -11.32 3.41
N SER A 7 -12.22 -11.98 2.34
CA SER A 7 -11.21 -13.04 2.43
C SER A 7 -9.90 -12.54 3.05
N LEU A 8 -9.55 -11.25 2.85
CA LEU A 8 -8.37 -10.65 3.48
C LEU A 8 -8.55 -10.50 4.99
N ASP A 9 -9.71 -9.99 5.44
CA ASP A 9 -10.03 -9.86 6.86
C ASP A 9 -9.98 -11.21 7.59
N ILE A 10 -10.49 -12.28 6.96
CA ILE A 10 -10.41 -13.65 7.49
C ILE A 10 -8.95 -14.11 7.59
N ALA A 11 -8.16 -13.93 6.52
CA ALA A 11 -6.75 -14.33 6.51
C ALA A 11 -5.91 -13.58 7.56
N ILE A 12 -6.22 -12.31 7.82
CA ILE A 12 -5.56 -11.53 8.88
C ILE A 12 -5.99 -12.04 10.26
N LYS A 13 -7.29 -12.23 10.49
CA LYS A 13 -7.82 -12.71 11.78
C LYS A 13 -7.28 -14.08 12.19
N ASN A 14 -7.04 -14.95 11.22
CA ASN A 14 -6.46 -16.27 11.46
C ASN A 14 -4.93 -16.26 11.57
N GLY A 15 -4.27 -15.13 11.29
CA GLY A 15 -2.80 -15.05 11.22
C GLY A 15 -2.20 -15.66 9.94
N ASP A 16 -3.03 -16.09 9.00
CA ASP A 16 -2.60 -16.74 7.76
C ASP A 16 -1.91 -15.77 6.79
N PHE A 17 -2.28 -14.48 6.84
CA PHE A 17 -1.77 -13.45 5.91
C PHE A 17 -0.23 -13.45 5.78
N PHE A 18 0.49 -13.60 6.88
CA PHE A 18 1.95 -13.60 6.87
C PHE A 18 2.54 -14.89 6.27
N ASN A 19 1.81 -15.99 6.30
CA ASN A 19 2.26 -17.32 5.90
C ASN A 19 1.81 -17.75 4.49
N LEU A 20 0.92 -17.00 3.83
CA LEU A 20 0.46 -17.29 2.46
C LEU A 20 1.62 -17.39 1.45
N SER A 21 1.43 -18.11 0.35
CA SER A 21 2.37 -17.98 -0.77
C SER A 21 2.34 -16.55 -1.33
N THR A 22 3.41 -16.11 -2.00
CA THR A 22 3.41 -14.80 -2.68
C THR A 22 2.25 -14.67 -3.66
N GLY A 23 2.00 -15.69 -4.48
CA GLY A 23 0.90 -15.69 -5.45
C GLY A 23 -0.47 -15.57 -4.79
N ASP A 24 -0.74 -16.36 -3.74
CA ASP A 24 -2.03 -16.32 -3.02
C ASP A 24 -2.24 -14.96 -2.34
N CYS A 25 -1.20 -14.40 -1.74
CA CYS A 25 -1.24 -13.07 -1.15
C CYS A 25 -1.57 -11.99 -2.21
N LEU A 26 -0.92 -12.04 -3.37
CA LEU A 26 -1.18 -11.10 -4.46
C LEU A 26 -2.62 -11.21 -5.00
N GLN A 27 -3.13 -12.43 -5.18
CA GLN A 27 -4.52 -12.63 -5.61
C GLN A 27 -5.52 -12.14 -4.55
N LEU A 28 -5.24 -12.37 -3.28
CA LEU A 28 -6.06 -11.90 -2.16
C LEU A 28 -6.14 -10.36 -2.13
N LEU A 29 -4.99 -9.69 -2.28
CA LEU A 29 -4.92 -8.23 -2.37
C LEU A 29 -5.64 -7.71 -3.63
N LYS A 30 -5.50 -8.39 -4.77
CA LYS A 30 -6.19 -8.04 -6.02
C LYS A 30 -7.71 -8.09 -5.86
N GLN A 31 -8.23 -9.11 -5.19
CA GLN A 31 -9.66 -9.24 -4.94
C GLN A 31 -10.16 -8.15 -3.98
N GLU A 32 -9.39 -7.84 -2.93
CA GLU A 32 -9.82 -6.92 -1.88
C GLU A 32 -9.78 -5.45 -2.28
N TYR A 33 -8.75 -5.07 -3.06
CA TYR A 33 -8.42 -3.70 -3.46
C TYR A 33 -8.52 -3.51 -4.98
N ALA A 34 -9.45 -4.21 -5.64
CA ALA A 34 -9.56 -4.23 -7.10
C ALA A 34 -9.68 -2.82 -7.71
N VAL A 35 -10.43 -1.92 -7.06
CA VAL A 35 -10.65 -0.55 -7.52
C VAL A 35 -9.39 0.29 -7.33
N GLU A 36 -8.78 0.23 -6.15
CA GLU A 36 -7.56 0.97 -5.83
C GLU A 36 -6.38 0.53 -6.71
N LEU A 37 -6.24 -0.77 -6.97
CA LEU A 37 -5.21 -1.27 -7.88
C LEU A 37 -5.46 -0.85 -9.33
N ASP A 38 -6.71 -0.67 -9.74
CA ASP A 38 -7.03 -0.13 -11.07
C ASP A 38 -6.63 1.34 -11.19
N TRP A 39 -6.88 2.14 -10.14
CA TRP A 39 -6.38 3.51 -10.05
C TRP A 39 -4.85 3.59 -10.13
N LEU A 40 -4.13 2.68 -9.47
CA LEU A 40 -2.66 2.64 -9.52
C LEU A 40 -2.09 2.31 -10.91
N LYS A 41 -2.86 1.70 -11.82
CA LYS A 41 -2.40 1.45 -13.20
C LYS A 41 -2.18 2.74 -13.99
N THR A 42 -2.84 3.83 -13.60
CA THR A 42 -2.69 5.16 -14.23
C THR A 42 -1.92 6.13 -13.34
N ALA A 43 -1.30 5.65 -12.27
CA ALA A 43 -0.44 6.45 -11.43
C ALA A 43 0.91 6.66 -12.13
N TYR A 44 1.36 7.90 -12.22
CA TYR A 44 2.67 8.18 -12.79
C TYR A 44 3.77 7.64 -11.88
N SER A 45 4.84 7.14 -12.47
CA SER A 45 6.04 6.70 -11.74
C SER A 45 7.25 7.50 -12.18
N VAL A 46 8.12 7.85 -11.24
CA VAL A 46 9.44 8.37 -11.58
C VAL A 46 10.32 7.19 -11.97
N PRO A 47 10.92 7.19 -13.17
CA PRO A 47 11.79 6.10 -13.60
C PRO A 47 12.90 5.86 -12.58
N GLY A 48 12.99 4.63 -12.08
CA GLY A 48 14.15 4.20 -11.30
C GLY A 48 15.38 4.04 -12.21
N PRO A 49 16.58 3.90 -11.64
CA PRO A 49 17.71 3.39 -12.41
C PRO A 49 17.29 2.07 -13.08
N THR A 50 17.62 1.89 -14.35
CA THR A 50 17.34 0.68 -15.13
C THR A 50 17.86 -0.53 -14.37
N SER A 51 16.98 -1.23 -13.67
CA SER A 51 17.32 -2.49 -13.04
C SER A 51 17.52 -3.52 -14.15
N GLU A 52 18.56 -4.33 -13.99
CA GLU A 52 18.73 -5.53 -14.81
C GLU A 52 17.43 -6.34 -14.75
N ARG A 53 16.95 -6.85 -15.90
CA ARG A 53 15.76 -7.70 -15.93
C ARG A 53 16.04 -8.95 -15.09
N PHE A 54 15.48 -8.99 -13.90
CA PHE A 54 15.53 -10.17 -13.05
C PHE A 54 14.56 -11.23 -13.59
N ASN A 55 14.91 -12.51 -13.45
CA ASN A 55 14.11 -13.65 -13.94
C ASN A 55 12.83 -13.90 -13.10
N THR A 56 12.50 -13.04 -12.15
CA THR A 56 11.30 -13.14 -11.31
C THR A 56 10.19 -12.24 -11.86
N LEU A 57 8.99 -12.80 -12.03
CA LEU A 57 7.81 -12.05 -12.43
C LEU A 57 7.50 -10.94 -11.40
N SER A 58 7.28 -9.71 -11.88
CA SER A 58 6.80 -8.62 -11.02
C SER A 58 5.35 -8.89 -10.56
N PRO A 59 4.88 -8.25 -9.47
CA PRO A 59 3.50 -8.40 -9.01
C PRO A 59 2.45 -8.09 -10.10
N SER A 60 2.63 -7.02 -10.85
CA SER A 60 1.70 -6.62 -11.91
C SER A 60 1.72 -7.57 -13.10
N LEU A 61 2.91 -8.05 -13.51
CA LEU A 61 3.03 -9.07 -14.55
C LEU A 61 2.36 -10.39 -14.13
N HIS A 62 2.49 -10.78 -12.86
CA HIS A 62 1.81 -11.96 -12.32
C HIS A 62 0.28 -11.81 -12.28
N LEU A 63 -0.23 -10.60 -12.01
CA LEU A 63 -1.65 -10.35 -11.79
C LEU A 63 -2.43 -9.94 -13.05
N TYR A 64 -1.77 -9.30 -14.01
CA TYR A 64 -2.40 -8.63 -15.15
C TYR A 64 -1.69 -8.87 -16.49
N ASP A 65 -0.61 -9.67 -16.51
CA ASP A 65 0.21 -9.90 -17.70
C ASP A 65 0.77 -8.60 -18.32
N THR A 66 0.87 -7.54 -17.53
CA THR A 66 1.31 -6.19 -17.93
C THR A 66 2.04 -5.52 -16.78
N GLU A 67 3.11 -4.79 -17.09
CA GLU A 67 3.90 -4.04 -16.09
C GLU A 67 3.21 -2.72 -15.73
N PHE A 68 3.00 -2.51 -14.44
CA PHE A 68 2.54 -1.25 -13.86
C PHE A 68 3.43 -0.89 -12.66
N ASP A 69 4.26 0.15 -12.82
CA ASP A 69 5.30 0.51 -11.85
C ASP A 69 4.74 0.78 -10.44
N GLU A 70 3.69 1.59 -10.33
CA GLU A 70 3.13 1.93 -9.01
C GLU A 70 2.41 0.72 -8.39
N VAL A 71 1.71 -0.10 -9.18
CA VAL A 71 1.17 -1.39 -8.69
C VAL A 71 2.28 -2.29 -8.15
N ASN A 72 3.41 -2.38 -8.86
CA ASN A 72 4.57 -3.16 -8.41
C ASN A 72 5.14 -2.61 -7.11
N ARG A 73 5.40 -1.29 -7.02
CA ARG A 73 5.95 -0.66 -5.81
C ARG A 73 5.03 -0.84 -4.61
N THR A 74 3.74 -0.60 -4.79
CA THR A 74 2.74 -0.77 -3.73
C THR A 74 2.64 -2.22 -3.25
N LEU A 75 2.53 -3.19 -4.16
CA LEU A 75 2.43 -4.61 -3.78
C LEU A 75 3.73 -5.16 -3.20
N VAL A 76 4.91 -4.73 -3.70
CA VAL A 76 6.20 -5.05 -3.08
C VAL A 76 6.31 -4.45 -1.68
N SER A 77 5.70 -3.29 -1.42
CA SER A 77 5.69 -2.69 -0.07
C SER A 77 4.89 -3.54 0.91
N VAL A 78 3.75 -4.10 0.47
CA VAL A 78 2.98 -5.07 1.27
C VAL A 78 3.75 -6.38 1.46
N LEU A 79 4.41 -6.90 0.41
CA LEU A 79 5.26 -8.10 0.53
C LEU A 79 6.46 -7.86 1.47
N SER A 80 7.01 -6.66 1.47
CA SER A 80 8.12 -6.26 2.35
C SER A 80 7.71 -6.32 3.82
N LEU A 81 6.48 -5.92 4.16
CA LEU A 81 5.93 -6.11 5.51
C LEU A 81 5.97 -7.59 5.92
N ARG A 82 5.64 -8.50 5.00
CA ARG A 82 5.67 -9.95 5.25
C ARG A 82 7.09 -10.48 5.40
N TRP A 83 8.03 -10.04 4.55
CA TRP A 83 9.44 -10.42 4.68
C TRP A 83 10.04 -9.94 6.00
N ILE A 84 9.73 -8.71 6.41
CA ILE A 84 10.15 -8.16 7.70
C ILE A 84 9.57 -8.98 8.85
N TYR A 85 8.26 -9.28 8.83
CA TYR A 85 7.61 -10.07 9.88
C TYR A 85 8.18 -11.49 10.00
N ASN A 86 8.41 -12.15 8.86
CA ASN A 86 8.94 -13.53 8.78
C ASN A 86 10.47 -13.62 8.92
N LYS A 87 11.16 -12.51 9.18
CA LYS A 87 12.64 -12.43 9.24
C LYS A 87 13.33 -12.91 7.94
N ASP A 88 12.65 -12.77 6.80
CA ASP A 88 13.16 -13.15 5.48
C ASP A 88 14.07 -12.06 4.90
N TYR A 89 15.25 -11.96 5.48
CA TYR A 89 16.27 -10.99 5.06
C TYR A 89 16.67 -11.19 3.60
N ASP A 90 16.93 -12.43 3.20
CA ASP A 90 17.55 -12.75 1.91
C ASP A 90 16.64 -12.37 0.74
N THR A 91 15.32 -12.60 0.86
CA THR A 91 14.36 -12.10 -0.11
C THR A 91 14.27 -10.57 -0.08
N PHE A 92 14.18 -9.95 1.10
CA PHE A 92 14.03 -8.49 1.25
C PHE A 92 15.16 -7.69 0.56
N VAL A 93 16.40 -8.19 0.63
CA VAL A 93 17.57 -7.50 0.08
C VAL A 93 17.98 -7.99 -1.31
N SER A 94 17.30 -8.99 -1.87
CA SER A 94 17.70 -9.68 -3.10
C SER A 94 17.91 -8.75 -4.31
N HIS A 95 17.15 -7.65 -4.37
CA HIS A 95 17.19 -6.68 -5.48
C HIS A 95 17.71 -5.29 -5.07
N GLN A 96 18.27 -5.14 -3.87
CA GLN A 96 18.86 -3.88 -3.43
C GLN A 96 20.27 -3.73 -4.02
N VAL A 97 20.59 -2.55 -4.55
CA VAL A 97 21.96 -2.28 -5.03
C VAL A 97 22.94 -2.32 -3.85
N PRO A 98 24.18 -2.83 -4.03
CA PRO A 98 25.05 -3.17 -2.90
C PRO A 98 25.31 -2.04 -1.89
N HIS A 99 25.34 -0.79 -2.34
CA HIS A 99 25.64 0.38 -1.51
C HIS A 99 24.43 0.94 -0.74
N ILE A 100 23.20 0.51 -1.06
CA ILE A 100 22.00 0.80 -0.26
C ILE A 100 21.46 -0.46 0.45
N LYS A 101 22.11 -1.60 0.25
CA LYS A 101 21.69 -2.89 0.78
C LYS A 101 21.68 -2.86 2.30
N LEU A 102 20.53 -3.14 2.89
CA LEU A 102 20.39 -3.13 4.34
C LEU A 102 21.26 -4.22 4.96
N THR A 103 21.96 -3.91 6.06
CA THR A 103 22.72 -4.93 6.80
C THR A 103 21.77 -5.89 7.50
N ARG A 104 22.23 -7.11 7.79
CA ARG A 104 21.42 -8.09 8.53
C ARG A 104 21.11 -7.62 9.95
N GLU A 105 22.03 -6.89 10.58
CA GLU A 105 21.81 -6.29 11.90
C GLU A 105 20.68 -5.26 11.87
N SER A 106 20.75 -4.29 10.94
CA SER A 106 19.70 -3.28 10.80
C SER A 106 18.35 -3.91 10.43
N PHE A 107 18.35 -4.91 9.55
CA PHE A 107 17.14 -5.67 9.24
C PHE A 107 16.55 -6.38 10.47
N ASN A 108 17.37 -7.06 11.27
CA ASN A 108 16.91 -7.74 12.47
C ASN A 108 16.32 -6.76 13.50
N TRP A 109 16.89 -5.56 13.61
CA TRP A 109 16.33 -4.50 14.43
C TRP A 109 14.94 -4.07 13.94
N ILE A 110 14.79 -3.80 12.64
CA ILE A 110 13.50 -3.45 12.02
C ILE A 110 12.49 -4.59 12.23
N SER A 111 12.90 -5.83 11.93
CA SER A 111 12.06 -7.02 12.11
C SER A 111 11.57 -7.17 13.56
N THR A 112 12.47 -7.02 14.54
CA THR A 112 12.10 -7.09 15.97
C THR A 112 11.10 -5.99 16.34
N PHE A 113 11.33 -4.76 15.86
CA PHE A 113 10.43 -3.64 16.11
C PHE A 113 9.03 -3.91 15.55
N PHE A 114 8.92 -4.35 14.29
CA PHE A 114 7.64 -4.62 13.65
C PHE A 114 6.94 -5.87 14.21
N HIS A 115 7.68 -6.93 14.52
CA HIS A 115 7.12 -8.17 15.06
C HIS A 115 6.40 -7.91 16.38
N ASN A 116 7.05 -7.20 17.32
CA ASN A 116 6.44 -6.84 18.60
C ASN A 116 5.17 -5.99 18.42
N ARG A 117 5.16 -5.07 17.45
CA ARG A 117 4.00 -4.22 17.18
C ARG A 117 2.86 -4.97 16.52
N ILE A 118 3.16 -5.89 15.59
CA ILE A 118 2.16 -6.68 14.87
C ILE A 118 1.53 -7.72 15.80
N ASP A 119 2.31 -8.36 16.66
CA ASP A 119 1.78 -9.36 17.60
C ASP A 119 0.85 -8.74 18.66
N ASP A 120 1.12 -7.48 19.05
CA ASP A 120 0.26 -6.69 19.95
C ASP A 120 -0.94 -6.03 19.21
N SER A 121 -1.01 -6.13 17.88
CA SER A 121 -2.02 -5.45 17.06
C SER A 121 -3.30 -6.27 16.90
N SER A 122 -4.44 -5.58 16.80
CA SER A 122 -5.70 -6.23 16.41
C SER A 122 -5.71 -6.55 14.90
N SER A 123 -6.62 -7.43 14.46
CA SER A 123 -6.83 -7.65 13.02
C SER A 123 -7.17 -6.36 12.28
N ASP A 124 -7.90 -5.46 12.93
CA ASP A 124 -8.30 -4.18 12.36
C ASP A 124 -7.09 -3.24 12.18
N ASP A 125 -6.10 -3.31 13.08
CA ASP A 125 -4.84 -2.57 12.95
C ASP A 125 -4.04 -3.04 11.72
N ILE A 126 -3.91 -4.36 11.57
CA ILE A 126 -3.16 -4.95 10.43
C ILE A 126 -3.87 -4.63 9.12
N TYR A 127 -5.20 -4.77 9.07
CA TYR A 127 -5.98 -4.41 7.89
C TYR A 127 -5.85 -2.92 7.56
N SER A 128 -5.84 -2.05 8.58
CA SER A 128 -5.66 -0.60 8.41
C SER A 128 -4.27 -0.25 7.89
N LEU A 129 -3.22 -0.95 8.36
CA LEU A 129 -1.85 -0.81 7.87
C LEU A 129 -1.71 -1.27 6.41
N ILE A 130 -2.31 -2.40 6.04
CA ILE A 130 -2.29 -2.85 4.65
C ILE A 130 -3.03 -1.85 3.77
N THR A 131 -4.19 -1.39 4.22
CA THR A 131 -4.97 -0.37 3.51
C THR A 131 -4.17 0.91 3.33
N SER A 132 -3.47 1.39 4.37
CA SER A 132 -2.64 2.60 4.28
C SER A 132 -1.54 2.47 3.23
N ILE A 133 -0.87 1.30 3.16
CA ILE A 133 0.15 1.03 2.14
C ILE A 133 -0.47 1.02 0.73
N ILE A 134 -1.62 0.35 0.55
CA ILE A 134 -2.27 0.25 -0.77
C ILE A 134 -2.69 1.62 -1.31
N ILE A 135 -3.25 2.48 -0.46
CA ILE A 135 -3.85 3.72 -0.93
C ILE A 135 -2.86 4.89 -1.03
N ASN A 136 -1.66 4.76 -0.45
CA ASN A 136 -0.71 5.87 -0.27
C ASN A 136 -0.40 6.62 -1.57
N ASP A 137 -0.29 5.90 -2.68
CA ASP A 137 0.10 6.45 -3.97
C ASP A 137 -1.09 6.76 -4.90
N LEU A 138 -2.33 6.59 -4.45
CA LEU A 138 -3.52 6.84 -5.28
C LEU A 138 -3.64 8.29 -5.74
N GLY A 139 -3.08 9.25 -4.99
CA GLY A 139 -3.04 10.65 -5.39
C GLY A 139 -2.25 10.93 -6.67
N LYS A 140 -1.48 9.96 -7.18
CA LYS A 140 -0.78 10.04 -8.46
C LYS A 140 -1.64 9.60 -9.66
N SER A 141 -2.81 8.99 -9.42
CA SER A 141 -3.65 8.38 -10.45
C SER A 141 -4.42 9.42 -11.28
N GLU A 142 -4.16 9.47 -12.59
CA GLU A 142 -4.93 10.31 -13.52
C GLU A 142 -6.42 9.93 -13.56
N SER A 143 -6.74 8.62 -13.52
CA SER A 143 -8.12 8.15 -13.52
C SER A 143 -8.87 8.55 -12.25
N LEU A 144 -8.24 8.47 -11.07
CA LEU A 144 -8.85 8.93 -9.84
C LEU A 144 -9.11 10.44 -9.86
N ILE A 145 -8.15 11.23 -10.35
CA ILE A 145 -8.29 12.69 -10.49
C ILE A 145 -9.43 13.03 -11.45
N THR A 146 -9.52 12.34 -12.58
CA THR A 146 -10.57 12.52 -13.59
C THR A 146 -11.94 12.18 -13.01
N GLU A 147 -12.04 11.06 -12.30
CA GLU A 147 -13.28 10.64 -11.67
C GLU A 147 -13.71 11.61 -10.56
N PHE A 148 -12.78 12.07 -9.73
CA PHE A 148 -13.02 13.13 -8.75
C PHE A 148 -13.55 14.40 -9.41
N GLN A 149 -12.91 14.86 -10.49
CA GLN A 149 -13.37 16.04 -11.22
C GLN A 149 -14.77 15.81 -11.82
N ARG A 150 -15.07 14.62 -12.32
CA ARG A 150 -16.39 14.26 -12.87
C ARG A 150 -17.49 14.35 -11.80
N VAL A 151 -17.24 13.89 -10.57
CA VAL A 151 -18.26 13.88 -9.51
C VAL A 151 -18.38 15.21 -8.76
N THR A 152 -17.33 16.03 -8.75
CA THR A 152 -17.27 17.29 -7.96
C THR A 152 -17.32 18.56 -8.80
N ASN A 153 -17.02 18.47 -10.09
CA ASN A 153 -16.70 19.60 -10.96
C ASN A 153 -15.50 20.46 -10.48
N ILE A 154 -14.64 19.91 -9.61
CA ILE A 154 -13.44 20.56 -9.08
C ILE A 154 -12.21 19.90 -9.69
N ASN A 155 -11.32 20.69 -10.28
CA ASN A 155 -10.04 20.20 -10.77
C ASN A 155 -8.96 20.32 -9.68
N ILE A 156 -8.45 19.17 -9.22
CA ILE A 156 -7.37 19.08 -8.23
C ILE A 156 -6.02 18.64 -8.82
N SER A 157 -5.90 18.53 -10.15
CA SER A 157 -4.74 17.97 -10.85
C SER A 157 -3.43 18.75 -10.63
N LYS A 158 -3.51 19.98 -10.11
CA LYS A 158 -2.36 20.84 -9.81
C LYS A 158 -1.85 20.71 -8.37
N LEU A 159 -2.58 20.00 -7.51
CA LEU A 159 -2.14 19.76 -6.13
C LEU A 159 -1.03 18.69 -6.11
N ASN A 160 -0.25 18.65 -5.04
CA ASN A 160 0.66 17.51 -4.82
C ASN A 160 -0.16 16.23 -4.57
N HIS A 161 0.42 15.05 -4.82
CA HIS A 161 -0.32 13.79 -4.78
C HIS A 161 -0.87 13.48 -3.37
N ASP A 162 -0.16 13.81 -2.31
CA ASP A 162 -0.65 13.61 -0.93
C ASP A 162 -1.91 14.45 -0.65
N MET A 163 -1.91 15.70 -1.12
CA MET A 163 -3.07 16.59 -1.02
C MET A 163 -4.24 16.14 -1.90
N ILE A 164 -3.96 15.59 -3.09
CA ILE A 164 -4.99 14.96 -3.93
C ILE A 164 -5.65 13.81 -3.16
N LEU A 165 -4.85 12.89 -2.64
CA LEU A 165 -5.34 11.75 -1.86
C LEU A 165 -6.17 12.22 -0.67
N TYR A 166 -5.65 13.18 0.10
CA TYR A 166 -6.36 13.75 1.25
C TYR A 166 -7.74 14.33 0.86
N GLN A 167 -7.82 15.14 -0.20
CA GLN A 167 -9.09 15.71 -0.67
C GLN A 167 -10.09 14.61 -1.05
N VAL A 168 -9.61 13.55 -1.73
CA VAL A 168 -10.44 12.41 -2.14
C VAL A 168 -10.97 11.65 -0.91
N VAL A 169 -10.09 11.17 -0.01
CA VAL A 169 -10.51 10.31 1.09
C VAL A 169 -11.32 11.04 2.17
N ASN A 170 -11.04 12.34 2.37
CA ASN A 170 -11.73 13.14 3.38
C ASN A 170 -13.15 13.53 2.93
N LYS A 171 -13.33 13.90 1.66
CA LYS A 171 -14.61 14.44 1.16
C LYS A 171 -15.43 13.41 0.36
N TYR A 172 -14.76 12.48 -0.32
CA TYR A 172 -15.38 11.49 -1.23
C TYR A 172 -14.84 10.08 -0.98
N PRO A 173 -14.93 9.53 0.26
CA PRO A 173 -14.36 8.24 0.63
C PRO A 173 -14.93 7.05 -0.17
N HIS A 174 -16.05 7.20 -0.88
CA HIS A 174 -16.60 6.15 -1.74
C HIS A 174 -15.77 5.94 -3.02
N LEU A 175 -14.93 6.90 -3.42
CA LEU A 175 -13.99 6.73 -4.56
C LEU A 175 -12.80 5.83 -4.21
N VAL A 176 -12.60 5.56 -2.92
CA VAL A 176 -11.59 4.64 -2.38
C VAL A 176 -12.30 3.63 -1.46
N PRO A 177 -12.97 2.60 -2.03
CA PRO A 177 -13.90 1.75 -1.29
C PRO A 177 -13.34 1.11 -0.01
N SER A 178 -12.05 0.80 0.02
CA SER A 178 -11.34 0.27 1.19
C SER A 178 -11.45 1.16 2.43
N ILE A 179 -11.52 2.49 2.27
CA ILE A 179 -11.73 3.44 3.38
C ILE A 179 -13.06 3.19 4.08
N SER A 180 -14.09 2.77 3.35
CA SER A 180 -15.41 2.50 3.91
C SER A 180 -15.50 1.17 4.66
N LYS A 181 -14.53 0.27 4.47
CA LYS A 181 -14.44 -1.02 5.16
C LYS A 181 -13.78 -0.91 6.54
N LEU A 182 -13.05 0.18 6.80
CA LEU A 182 -12.38 0.41 8.08
C LEU A 182 -13.36 0.76 9.20
N PRO A 183 -13.14 0.24 10.43
CA PRO A 183 -13.85 0.72 11.61
C PRO A 183 -13.68 2.24 11.79
N PRO A 184 -14.70 2.95 12.33
CA PRO A 184 -14.65 4.41 12.43
C PRO A 184 -13.38 4.99 13.09
N PRO A 185 -12.85 4.42 14.20
CA PRO A 185 -11.61 4.93 14.80
C PRO A 185 -10.41 4.80 13.86
N ARG A 186 -10.25 3.65 13.20
CA ARG A 186 -9.14 3.39 12.27
C ARG A 186 -9.23 4.22 11.00
N LYS A 187 -10.45 4.44 10.51
CA LYS A 187 -10.70 5.36 9.40
C LYS A 187 -10.25 6.78 9.76
N ALA A 188 -10.59 7.25 10.96
CA ALA A 188 -10.18 8.57 11.43
C ALA A 188 -8.66 8.69 11.56
N ASP A 189 -8.01 7.69 12.17
CA ASP A 189 -6.55 7.63 12.30
C ASP A 189 -5.85 7.64 10.93
N LEU A 190 -6.36 6.86 9.97
CA LEU A 190 -5.81 6.79 8.62
C LEU A 190 -5.94 8.13 7.88
N ILE A 191 -7.12 8.75 7.92
CA ILE A 191 -7.35 10.06 7.28
C ILE A 191 -6.46 11.12 7.93
N LEU A 192 -6.28 11.09 9.26
CA LEU A 192 -5.38 12.00 9.97
C LEU A 192 -3.92 11.78 9.56
N GLY A 193 -3.47 10.54 9.39
CA GLY A 193 -2.14 10.22 8.89
C GLY A 193 -1.89 10.77 7.47
N ILE A 194 -2.88 10.62 6.59
CA ILE A 194 -2.84 11.18 5.23
C ILE A 194 -2.82 12.72 5.27
N GLN A 195 -3.64 13.33 6.12
CA GLN A 195 -3.65 14.78 6.32
C GLN A 195 -2.27 15.27 6.77
N LEU A 196 -1.66 14.60 7.76
CA LEU A 196 -0.35 14.95 8.26
C LEU A 196 0.69 14.89 7.15
N GLY A 197 0.72 13.84 6.32
CA GLY A 197 1.62 13.76 5.18
C GLY A 197 1.40 14.87 4.14
N ALA A 198 0.14 15.22 3.89
CA ALA A 198 -0.25 16.24 2.90
C ALA A 198 0.04 17.68 3.34
N GLU A 199 -0.13 17.98 4.63
CA GLU A 199 0.07 19.32 5.20
C GLU A 199 1.50 19.52 5.72
N PHE A 200 2.16 18.44 6.12
CA PHE A 200 3.47 18.47 6.77
C PHE A 200 4.49 17.63 5.99
N ASN A 201 5.16 18.28 5.03
CA ASN A 201 6.29 17.68 4.36
C ASN A 201 7.50 17.67 5.30
N PHE A 202 7.82 16.52 5.90
CA PHE A 202 8.97 16.34 6.80
C PHE A 202 10.29 16.82 6.21
N GLY A 203 10.43 16.90 4.88
CA GLY A 203 11.60 17.51 4.22
C GLY A 203 11.78 19.01 4.49
N GLN A 204 10.77 19.70 5.03
CA GLN A 204 10.82 21.12 5.42
C GLN A 204 11.32 21.33 6.87
N LEU A 205 11.50 20.26 7.65
CA LEU A 205 12.08 20.31 8.99
C LEU A 205 13.63 20.34 8.98
N ALA A 206 14.25 20.18 7.81
CA ALA A 206 15.70 20.14 7.63
C ALA A 206 16.31 21.52 7.36
#